data_AF-A0A4R9Q8R4-F1
#
_entry.id   AF-A0A4R9Q8R4-F1
#
_cell.length_a   1.000
_cell.length_b   1.000
_cell.length_c   1.000
_cell.angle_alpha   90.00
_cell.angle_beta   90.00
_cell.angle_gamma   90.00
#
_symmetry.space_group_name_H-M   'P 1'
#
loop_
_entity.id
_entity.type
_entity.pdbx_description
1 polymer ?
#
loop_
_entity_poly.entity_id
_entity_poly.type
_entity_poly.pdbx_seq_one_letter_code
_entity_poly.pdbx_strand_id
1 'polypeptide(L)' 'MGVSILIGILITFLVVILVLYLIQRLPLDGRTRQIAQVIVIIIGILSLLRYLAVF' A
#
# COMPACT_ATOMS: atom_id res chain seq x y z
N MET A 1 -13.33 -2.94 20.40
CA MET A 1 -12.97 -1.88 19.43
C MET A 1 -11.53 -2.01 18.90
N GLY A 2 -10.54 -2.44 19.69
CA GLY A 2 -9.14 -2.58 19.22
C GLY A 2 -8.88 -3.70 18.20
N VAL A 3 -9.56 -4.84 18.31
CA VAL A 3 -9.36 -5.99 17.40
C VAL A 3 -9.78 -5.67 15.96
N SER A 4 -10.86 -4.91 15.78
CA SER A 4 -11.34 -4.45 14.46
C SER A 4 -10.36 -3.49 13.79
N ILE A 5 -9.66 -2.65 14.55
CA ILE A 5 -8.62 -1.75 14.03
C ILE A 5 -7.41 -2.57 13.58
N LEU A 6 -7.00 -3.55 14.38
CA LEU A 6 -5.88 -4.44 14.08
C LEU A 6 -6.12 -5.25 12.79
N ILE A 7 -7.34 -5.77 12.62
CA ILE A 7 -7.77 -6.47 11.41
C ILE A 7 -7.72 -5.53 10.19
N GLY A 8 -8.17 -4.29 10.34
CA GLY A 8 -8.10 -3.29 9.26
C GLY A 8 -6.67 -3.00 8.82
N ILE A 9 -5.73 -2.83 9.77
CA ILE A 9 -4.30 -2.64 9.48
C ILE A 9 -3.74 -3.88 8.76
N LEU A 10 -4.07 -5.08 9.24
CA LEU A 10 -3.61 -6.35 8.66
C LEU A 10 -4.06 -6.51 7.21
N ILE A 11 -5.34 -6.22 6.92
CA ILE A 11 -5.90 -6.28 5.58
C ILE A 11 -5.24 -5.23 4.68
N THR A 12 -5.06 -4.00 5.17
CA THR A 12 -4.41 -2.93 4.40
C THR A 12 -2.97 -3.32 4.03
N PHE A 13 -2.24 -3.90 4.98
CA PHE A 13 -0.88 -4.38 4.76
C PHE A 13 -0.84 -5.51 3.72
N LEU A 14 -1.77 -6.47 3.83
CA LEU A 14 -1.92 -7.56 2.86
C LEU A 14 -2.19 -7.05 1.45
N VAL A 15 -3.12 -6.09 1.30
CA VAL A 15 -3.49 -5.50 0.00
C VAL A 15 -2.31 -4.77 -0.62
N VAL A 16 -1.56 -3.98 0.16
CA VAL A 16 -0.38 -3.26 -0.33
C VAL A 16 0.70 -4.24 -0.84
N ILE A 17 0.98 -5.31 -0.08
CA ILE A 17 1.93 -6.33 -0.51
C ILE A 17 1.46 -7.04 -1.79
N LEU A 18 0.17 -7.37 -1.88
CA LEU A 18 -0.39 -8.04 -3.05
C LEU A 18 -0.24 -7.17 -4.31
N VAL A 19 -0.55 -5.87 -4.21
CA VAL A 19 -0.38 -4.91 -5.30
C VAL A 19 1.09 -4.78 -5.70
N LEU A 20 2.00 -4.62 -4.73
CA LEU A 20 3.44 -4.57 -5.00
C LEU A 20 3.94 -5.85 -5.67
N TYR A 21 3.48 -7.02 -5.22
CA TYR A 21 3.84 -8.31 -5.78
C TYR A 21 3.36 -8.45 -7.23
N LEU A 22 2.13 -8.04 -7.53
CA LEU A 22 1.61 -8.02 -8.90
C LEU A 22 2.43 -7.09 -9.79
N ILE A 23 2.72 -5.87 -9.35
CA ILE A 23 3.60 -4.93 -10.07
C ILE A 23 4.98 -5.53 -10.32
N GLN A 24 5.50 -6.34 -9.38
CA GLN A 24 6.80 -6.98 -9.50
C GLN A 24 6.82 -8.15 -10.50
N ARG A 25 5.69 -8.85 -10.64
CA ARG A 25 5.50 -10.01 -11.53
C ARG A 25 5.08 -9.62 -12.93
N LEU A 26 4.45 -8.46 -13.12
CA LEU A 26 4.16 -7.97 -14.46
C LEU A 26 5.48 -7.58 -15.16
N PRO A 27 5.67 -7.96 -16.44
CA PRO A 27 6.78 -7.51 -17.25
C PRO A 27 6.57 -6.03 -17.63
N LEU A 28 6.76 -5.15 -16.65
CA LEU A 28 6.67 -3.71 -16.80
C LEU A 28 8.05 -3.16 -17.16
N ASP A 29 8.09 -2.28 -18.16
CA ASP A 29 9.30 -1.53 -18.50
C ASP A 29 9.84 -0.78 -17.29
N GLY A 30 11.17 -0.58 -17.22
CA GLY A 30 11.84 0.02 -16.07
C GLY A 30 11.24 1.36 -15.61
N ARG A 31 10.78 2.19 -16.56
CA ARG A 31 10.07 3.46 -16.26
C ARG A 31 8.68 3.23 -15.66
N THR A 32 7.92 2.30 -16.23
CA THR A 32 6.56 1.97 -15.78
C THR A 32 6.58 1.38 -14.37
N ARG A 33 7.57 0.53 -14.07
CA ARG A 33 7.78 -0.01 -12.72
C ARG A 33 8.13 1.09 -11.71
N GLN A 34 8.95 2.06 -12.11
CA GLN A 34 9.34 3.17 -11.25
C GLN A 34 8.13 4.06 -10.92
N ILE A 35 7.29 4.37 -11.91
CA ILE A 35 6.03 5.11 -11.71
C ILE A 35 5.09 4.32 -10.78
N ALA A 36 4.93 3.03 -11.01
CA ALA A 36 4.08 2.18 -10.17
C ALA A 36 4.57 2.10 -8.71
N GLN A 37 5.87 1.99 -8.49
CA GLN A 37 6.45 2.02 -7.14
C GLN A 37 6.22 3.36 -6.45
N VAL A 38 6.41 4.47 -7.16
CA VAL A 38 6.17 5.82 -6.62
C VAL A 38 4.71 5.97 -6.20
N ILE A 39 3.76 5.54 -7.05
CA ILE A 39 2.33 5.60 -6.73
C ILE A 39 2.00 4.77 -5.48
N VAL A 40 2.51 3.54 -5.39
CA VAL A 40 2.24 2.69 -4.22
C VAL A 40 2.85 3.27 -2.93
N ILE A 41 4.06 3.83 -3.00
CA ILE A 41 4.68 4.51 -1.86
C ILE A 41 3.83 5.70 -1.40
N ILE A 42 3.34 6.53 -2.32
CA ILE A 42 2.47 7.66 -2.00
C ILE A 42 1.17 7.18 -1.34
N ILE A 43 0.53 6.13 -1.88
CA ILE A 43 -0.69 5.56 -1.29
C ILE A 43 -0.42 4.99 0.11
N GLY A 44 0.72 4.32 0.31
CA GLY A 44 1.14 3.83 1.62
C GLY A 44 1.31 4.96 2.63
N ILE A 45 1.96 6.05 2.24
CA ILE A 45 2.14 7.25 3.07
C ILE A 45 0.79 7.90 3.38
N LEU A 46 -0.09 8.09 2.39
CA LEU A 46 -1.43 8.64 2.58
C LEU A 46 -2.27 7.80 3.54
N SER A 47 -2.20 6.47 3.42
CA SER A 47 -2.85 5.54 4.34
C SER A 47 -2.35 5.74 5.78
N LEU A 48 -1.03 5.84 5.98
CA LEU A 48 -0.42 6.06 7.30
C LEU A 48 -0.78 7.44 7.87
N LEU A 49 -0.78 8.49 7.05
CA LEU A 49 -1.21 9.83 7.45
C LEU A 49 -2.65 9.84 7.96
N ARG A 50 -3.54 9.06 7.33
CA ARG A 50 -4.94 8.95 7.77
C ARG A 50 -5.08 8.34 9.16
N TYR A 51 -4.16 7.47 9.57
CA TYR A 51 -4.10 6.94 10.94
C TYR A 51 -3.48 7.93 11.94
N LEU A 52 -2.69 8.90 11.49
CA LEU A 52 -1.97 9.84 12.36
C LEU A 52 -2.72 11.15 12.61
N ALA A 53 -3.49 11.63 11.62
CA ALA A 53 -4.05 12.98 11.63
C ALA A 53 -5.59 13.05 11.63
N VAL A 54 -6.29 11.92 11.62
CA VAL A 54 -7.77 11.88 11.56
C VAL A 54 -8.35 11.06 12.72
N PHE A 55 -7.94 11.41 13.94
CA PHE A 55 -8.67 11.08 15.17
C PHE A 55 -9.25 12.36 15.76
#